data_AF-A0A165QIP0-F1
#
_entry.id   AF-A0A165QIP0-F1
#
_cell.length_a   1.000
_cell.length_b   1.000
_cell.length_c   1.000
_cell.angle_alpha   90.00
_cell.angle_beta   90.00
_cell.angle_gamma   90.00
#
_symmetry.space_group_name_H-M   'P 1'
#
loop_
_entity.id
_entity.type
_entity.pdbx_description
1 polymer ?
#
loop_
_entity_poly.entity_id
_entity_poly.type
_entity_poly.pdbx_seq_one_letter_code
_entity_poly.pdbx_strand_id
1 'polypeptide(L)'
;MYGIVRFIDTTLLPASAPEDFPKIIHSGIDEEGQDKKSPAITGPDGAVTLLHQLGRPELIERFLDIEGTMAFMLTTHASGGFHNAYIKRMGAYLEIGLLDSQGELDPCVVFKIEAPDAAYPWPGKTGRWVPEIAYARFMMHGVEKEDIVRFQGGIFTKAIWWHKHYKFPVSVDWSGMTPEKRDELKKWDEERRAALKRS
;
A
#
# COMPACT_ATOMS: atom_id res chain seq x y z
N MET A 1 -22.92 3.71 -8.16
CA MET A 1 -22.98 2.23 -8.21
C MET A 1 -21.55 1.76 -8.11
N TYR A 2 -21.19 1.11 -7.00
CA TYR A 2 -19.85 0.62 -6.80
C TYR A 2 -19.42 -0.28 -7.95
N GLY A 3 -18.19 -0.11 -8.44
CA GLY A 3 -17.64 -1.04 -9.41
C GLY A 3 -17.26 -2.36 -8.73
N ILE A 4 -17.28 -3.47 -9.49
CA ILE A 4 -16.71 -4.73 -9.01
C ILE A 4 -15.18 -4.61 -9.05
N VAL A 5 -14.51 -4.94 -7.94
CA VAL A 5 -13.04 -4.93 -7.85
C VAL A 5 -12.44 -5.88 -8.87
N ARG A 6 -11.46 -5.40 -9.63
CA ARG A 6 -10.66 -6.19 -10.58
C ARG A 6 -9.18 -5.99 -10.28
N PHE A 7 -8.40 -7.06 -10.43
CA PHE A 7 -6.95 -7.02 -10.24
C PHE A 7 -6.22 -6.99 -11.59
N ILE A 8 -5.05 -6.35 -11.60
CA ILE A 8 -4.10 -6.40 -12.71
C ILE A 8 -3.27 -7.67 -12.56
N ASP A 9 -3.12 -8.42 -13.65
CA ASP A 9 -2.20 -9.54 -13.69
C ASP A 9 -0.79 -9.05 -14.04
N THR A 10 0.16 -9.23 -13.13
CA THR A 10 1.55 -8.84 -13.33
C THR A 10 2.49 -9.99 -13.02
N THR A 11 3.68 -9.98 -13.60
CA THR A 11 4.68 -11.01 -13.36
C THR A 11 5.03 -11.12 -11.86
N LEU A 12 5.20 -10.00 -11.16
CA LEU A 12 5.60 -10.00 -9.75
C LEU A 12 4.43 -10.28 -8.79
N LEU A 13 3.23 -9.84 -9.14
CA LEU A 13 2.01 -9.90 -8.32
C LEU A 13 0.84 -10.32 -9.22
N PRO A 14 0.66 -11.63 -9.48
CA PRO A 14 -0.36 -12.12 -10.39
C PRO A 14 -1.75 -12.08 -9.76
N ALA A 15 -2.76 -11.85 -10.60
CA ALA A 15 -4.14 -11.74 -10.15
C ALA A 15 -4.72 -13.08 -9.64
N SER A 16 -4.11 -14.20 -10.07
CA SER A 16 -4.46 -15.56 -9.63
C SER A 16 -3.89 -15.95 -8.27
N ALA A 17 -3.11 -15.09 -7.62
CA ALA A 17 -2.56 -15.38 -6.30
C ALA A 17 -3.67 -15.58 -5.25
N PRO A 18 -3.46 -16.40 -4.20
CA PRO A 18 -4.43 -16.58 -3.12
C PRO A 18 -4.74 -15.26 -2.39
N GLU A 19 -5.83 -15.24 -1.61
CA GLU A 19 -6.34 -14.01 -0.97
C GLU A 19 -5.32 -13.31 -0.07
N ASP A 20 -4.45 -14.08 0.60
CA ASP A 20 -3.39 -13.62 1.50
C ASP A 20 -2.10 -13.15 0.82
N PHE A 21 -2.11 -13.06 -0.52
CA PHE A 21 -1.05 -12.42 -1.31
C PHE A 21 -1.54 -11.07 -1.86
N PRO A 22 -0.70 -10.02 -1.81
CA PRO A 22 -1.07 -8.70 -2.30
C PRO A 22 -1.28 -8.72 -3.82
N LYS A 23 -2.33 -8.03 -4.27
CA LYS A 23 -2.71 -7.88 -5.68
C LYS A 23 -2.88 -6.41 -6.02
N ILE A 24 -2.51 -6.06 -7.26
CA ILE A 24 -2.66 -4.69 -7.74
C ILE A 24 -4.10 -4.48 -8.20
N ILE A 25 -4.78 -3.51 -7.62
CA ILE A 25 -6.18 -3.20 -7.94
C ILE A 25 -6.24 -2.33 -9.20
N HIS A 26 -6.96 -2.81 -10.20
CA HIS A 26 -7.17 -2.13 -11.48
C HIS A 26 -8.32 -1.11 -11.41
N SER A 27 -9.47 -1.56 -10.91
CA SER A 27 -10.74 -0.83 -10.94
C SER A 27 -11.68 -1.35 -9.85
N GLY A 28 -12.79 -0.64 -9.62
CA GLY A 28 -13.85 -1.07 -8.70
C GLY A 28 -13.81 -0.45 -7.31
N ILE A 29 -12.92 0.53 -7.10
CA ILE A 29 -12.90 1.38 -5.92
C ILE A 29 -13.26 2.80 -6.35
N ASP A 30 -14.17 3.41 -5.62
CA ASP A 30 -14.52 4.81 -5.72
C ASP A 30 -14.39 5.52 -4.37
N GLU A 31 -14.86 6.77 -4.29
CA GLU A 31 -14.86 7.56 -3.06
C GLU A 31 -15.65 6.88 -1.93
N GLU A 32 -16.72 6.14 -2.25
CA GLU A 32 -17.57 5.50 -1.26
C GLU A 32 -17.02 4.12 -0.84
N GLY A 33 -16.08 3.55 -1.59
CA GLY A 33 -15.40 2.28 -1.28
C GLY A 33 -15.55 1.23 -2.37
N GLN A 34 -15.90 0.00 -1.98
CA GLN A 34 -16.06 -1.14 -2.89
C GLN A 34 -17.47 -1.75 -2.79
N ASP A 35 -17.91 -2.44 -3.85
CA ASP A 35 -19.17 -3.20 -3.82
C ASP A 35 -19.08 -4.37 -2.83
N LYS A 36 -20.18 -4.68 -2.11
CA LYS A 36 -20.24 -5.80 -1.16
C LYS A 36 -19.99 -7.17 -1.80
N LYS A 37 -20.18 -7.31 -3.11
CA LYS A 37 -19.90 -8.54 -3.89
C LYS A 37 -18.46 -8.59 -4.41
N SER A 38 -17.69 -7.53 -4.22
CA SER A 38 -16.28 -7.53 -4.60
C SER A 38 -15.47 -8.47 -3.70
N PRO A 39 -14.37 -9.04 -4.21
CA PRO A 39 -13.38 -9.69 -3.35
C PRO A 39 -12.93 -8.73 -2.24
N ALA A 40 -12.53 -9.29 -1.10
CA ALA A 40 -11.97 -8.48 -0.03
C ALA A 40 -10.67 -7.81 -0.52
N ILE A 41 -10.55 -6.52 -0.25
CA ILE A 41 -9.31 -5.77 -0.44
C ILE A 41 -8.66 -5.58 0.93
N THR A 42 -7.36 -5.78 0.97
CA THR A 42 -6.56 -5.69 2.19
C THR A 42 -5.63 -4.48 2.10
N GLY A 43 -5.12 -4.02 3.25
CA GLY A 43 -4.05 -3.01 3.28
C GLY A 43 -2.89 -3.33 2.32
N PRO A 44 -2.39 -4.58 2.28
CA PRO A 44 -1.40 -5.06 1.31
C PRO A 44 -1.76 -4.79 -0.16
N ASP A 45 -3.00 -5.08 -0.59
CA ASP A 45 -3.46 -4.80 -1.95
C ASP A 45 -3.40 -3.30 -2.25
N GLY A 46 -3.82 -2.49 -1.28
CA GLY A 46 -3.68 -1.04 -1.35
C GLY A 46 -2.21 -0.62 -1.51
N ALA A 47 -1.31 -1.16 -0.69
CA ALA A 47 0.11 -0.78 -0.68
C ALA A 47 0.77 -1.05 -2.04
N VAL A 48 0.58 -2.24 -2.61
CA VAL A 48 1.14 -2.56 -3.93
C VAL A 48 0.46 -1.79 -5.06
N THR A 49 -0.83 -1.48 -4.91
CA THR A 49 -1.57 -0.63 -5.86
C THR A 49 -1.01 0.80 -5.88
N LEU A 50 -0.70 1.37 -4.72
CA LEU A 50 -0.09 2.70 -4.62
C LEU A 50 1.26 2.73 -5.33
N LEU A 51 2.13 1.77 -5.03
CA LEU A 51 3.45 1.65 -5.65
C LEU A 51 3.34 1.48 -7.17
N HIS A 52 2.39 0.67 -7.64
CA HIS A 52 2.12 0.51 -9.07
C HIS A 52 1.67 1.81 -9.73
N GLN A 53 0.74 2.54 -9.10
CA GLN A 53 0.18 3.78 -9.64
C GLN A 53 1.18 4.94 -9.70
N LEU A 54 2.23 4.89 -8.89
CA LEU A 54 3.34 5.83 -9.03
C LEU A 54 4.03 5.68 -10.39
N GLY A 55 3.96 4.51 -11.05
CA GLY A 55 4.50 4.33 -12.40
C GLY A 55 6.02 4.24 -12.42
N ARG A 56 6.63 3.81 -11.32
CA ARG A 56 8.07 3.54 -11.20
C ARG A 56 8.26 2.09 -10.72
N PRO A 57 8.44 1.12 -11.64
CA PRO A 57 8.45 -0.32 -11.33
C PRO A 57 9.44 -0.73 -10.22
N GLU A 58 10.60 -0.07 -10.18
CA GLU A 58 11.63 -0.26 -9.14
C GLU A 58 11.06 -0.15 -7.71
N LEU A 59 10.03 0.68 -7.50
CA LEU A 59 9.43 0.83 -6.17
C LEU A 59 8.80 -0.48 -5.67
N ILE A 60 8.11 -1.21 -6.55
CA ILE A 60 7.57 -2.53 -6.21
C ILE A 60 8.70 -3.54 -6.02
N GLU A 61 9.70 -3.52 -6.89
CA GLU A 61 10.84 -4.45 -6.81
C GLU A 61 11.58 -4.30 -5.48
N ARG A 62 11.92 -3.07 -5.07
CA ARG A 62 12.57 -2.78 -3.78
C ARG A 62 11.68 -3.08 -2.59
N PHE A 63 10.40 -2.83 -2.72
CA PHE A 63 9.44 -3.13 -1.68
C PHE A 63 9.32 -4.64 -1.41
N LEU A 64 9.28 -5.46 -2.47
CA LEU A 64 9.17 -6.92 -2.37
C LEU A 64 10.52 -7.62 -2.08
N ASP A 65 11.65 -6.97 -2.31
CA ASP A 65 12.99 -7.52 -2.06
C ASP A 65 13.38 -7.47 -0.58
N ILE A 66 12.88 -8.43 0.20
CA ILE A 66 13.09 -8.51 1.66
C ILE A 66 14.57 -8.64 2.04
N GLU A 67 15.34 -9.39 1.24
CA GLU A 67 16.74 -9.67 1.51
C GLU A 67 17.66 -8.51 1.12
N GLY A 68 17.50 -7.97 -0.11
CA GLY A 68 18.34 -6.89 -0.62
C GLY A 68 17.93 -5.50 -0.12
N THR A 69 16.70 -5.35 0.38
CA THR A 69 16.20 -4.12 0.97
C THR A 69 15.73 -4.42 2.40
N MET A 70 16.54 -4.11 3.41
CA MET A 70 16.16 -4.35 4.80
C MET A 70 15.05 -3.40 5.28
N ALA A 71 15.11 -2.13 4.88
CA ALA A 71 14.12 -1.12 5.26
C ALA A 71 13.54 -0.47 4.03
N PHE A 72 12.22 -0.29 3.99
CA PHE A 72 11.51 0.46 2.96
C PHE A 72 10.46 1.34 3.62
N MET A 73 10.40 2.61 3.25
CA MET A 73 9.42 3.56 3.76
C MET A 73 8.83 4.38 2.63
N LEU A 74 7.51 4.48 2.62
CA LEU A 74 6.76 5.38 1.75
C LEU A 74 5.73 6.13 2.56
N THR A 75 5.61 7.43 2.35
CA THR A 75 4.56 8.26 2.93
C THR A 75 3.96 9.16 1.85
N THR A 76 2.64 9.20 1.75
CA THR A 76 1.91 10.20 0.97
C THR A 76 1.65 11.43 1.84
N HIS A 77 1.74 12.62 1.28
CA HIS A 77 1.54 13.89 1.98
C HIS A 77 0.25 14.54 1.49
N ALA A 78 -0.87 14.05 1.98
CA ALA A 78 -2.19 14.54 1.64
C ALA A 78 -2.47 15.93 2.25
N SER A 79 -3.41 16.67 1.66
CA SER A 79 -3.75 18.03 2.09
C SER A 79 -5.26 18.26 2.02
N GLY A 80 -5.83 19.12 2.85
CA GLY A 80 -7.27 19.46 2.77
C GLY A 80 -8.20 18.46 3.46
N GLY A 81 -7.78 17.94 4.61
CA GLY A 81 -8.58 17.02 5.43
C GLY A 81 -8.45 15.53 5.08
N PHE A 82 -7.62 15.19 4.08
CA PHE A 82 -7.25 13.81 3.79
C PHE A 82 -6.10 13.35 4.69
N HIS A 83 -6.06 12.03 4.96
CA HIS A 83 -5.03 11.41 5.79
C HIS A 83 -3.79 11.09 4.98
N ASN A 84 -2.62 11.16 5.62
CA ASN A 84 -1.38 10.69 5.03
C ASN A 84 -1.35 9.17 5.12
N ALA A 85 -1.30 8.47 3.99
CA ALA A 85 -1.01 7.04 3.97
C ALA A 85 0.49 6.79 4.11
N TYR A 86 0.87 5.78 4.89
CA TYR A 86 2.25 5.33 4.96
C TYR A 86 2.38 3.80 4.90
N ILE A 87 3.54 3.37 4.43
CA ILE A 87 3.97 1.99 4.31
C ILE A 87 5.38 1.94 4.89
N LYS A 88 5.61 1.07 5.87
CA LYS A 88 6.92 0.86 6.47
C LYS A 88 7.22 -0.62 6.54
N ARG A 89 8.23 -1.08 5.81
CA ARG A 89 8.72 -2.46 5.88
C ARG A 89 10.09 -2.51 6.54
N MET A 90 10.25 -3.43 7.48
CA MET A 90 11.51 -3.79 8.12
C MET A 90 11.69 -5.31 8.03
N GLY A 91 12.51 -5.77 7.10
CA GLY A 91 12.66 -7.19 6.78
C GLY A 91 11.31 -7.79 6.38
N ALA A 92 10.89 -8.83 7.10
CA ALA A 92 9.62 -9.52 6.89
C ALA A 92 8.42 -8.84 7.57
N TYR A 93 8.62 -7.76 8.33
CA TYR A 93 7.52 -7.06 8.99
C TYR A 93 7.13 -5.82 8.20
N LEU A 94 5.84 -5.64 8.00
CA LEU A 94 5.27 -4.55 7.23
C LEU A 94 4.17 -3.87 8.03
N GLU A 95 4.33 -2.58 8.28
CA GLU A 95 3.31 -1.73 8.87
C GLU A 95 2.66 -0.88 7.78
N ILE A 96 1.34 -0.92 7.73
CA ILE A 96 0.52 -0.10 6.83
C ILE A 96 -0.43 0.70 7.68
N GLY A 97 -0.47 2.01 7.49
CA GLY A 97 -1.35 2.84 8.29
C GLY A 97 -1.61 4.20 7.68
N LEU A 98 -2.38 4.98 8.42
CA LEU A 98 -2.65 6.36 8.13
C LEU A 98 -2.12 7.23 9.28
N LEU A 99 -1.74 8.46 8.94
CA LEU A 99 -1.47 9.53 9.89
C LEU A 99 -2.58 10.57 9.77
N ASP A 100 -3.10 11.00 10.91
CA ASP A 100 -4.03 12.11 10.97
C ASP A 100 -3.33 13.46 10.70
N SER A 101 -4.09 14.55 10.76
CA SER A 101 -3.58 15.91 10.53
C SER A 101 -2.55 16.37 11.56
N GLN A 102 -2.41 15.66 12.68
CA GLN A 102 -1.45 15.91 13.74
C GLN A 102 -0.21 15.00 13.61
N GLY A 103 -0.19 14.12 12.61
CA GLY A 103 0.88 13.16 12.37
C GLY A 103 0.77 11.91 13.25
N GLU A 104 -0.38 11.70 13.88
CA GLU A 104 -0.61 10.60 14.79
C GLU A 104 -1.19 9.37 14.08
N LEU A 105 -0.85 8.18 14.57
CA LEU A 105 -1.24 6.89 13.99
C LEU A 105 -2.74 6.61 14.15
N ASP A 106 -3.46 6.45 13.03
CA ASP A 106 -4.86 5.98 13.06
C ASP A 106 -5.45 5.66 11.67
N PRO A 107 -5.95 4.44 11.37
CA PRO A 107 -5.61 3.13 11.93
C PRO A 107 -4.39 2.49 11.23
N CYS A 108 -3.74 1.51 11.88
CA CYS A 108 -2.60 0.77 11.33
C CYS A 108 -2.68 -0.75 11.57
N VAL A 109 -2.08 -1.51 10.66
CA VAL A 109 -1.96 -2.97 10.75
C VAL A 109 -0.52 -3.36 10.44
N VAL A 110 0.06 -4.21 11.29
CA VAL A 110 1.34 -4.86 11.06
C VAL A 110 1.09 -6.25 10.49
N PHE A 111 1.65 -6.51 9.32
CA PHE A 111 1.68 -7.78 8.64
C PHE A 111 3.06 -8.43 8.78
N LYS A 112 3.08 -9.75 8.92
CA LYS A 112 4.28 -10.57 8.76
C LYS A 112 4.23 -11.22 7.39
N ILE A 113 5.28 -11.01 6.62
CA ILE A 113 5.51 -11.65 5.34
C ILE A 113 6.18 -12.99 5.63
N GLU A 114 5.50 -14.07 5.31
CA GLU A 114 6.06 -15.41 5.44
C GLU A 114 7.15 -15.63 4.38
N ALA A 115 8.04 -16.58 4.65
CA ALA A 115 9.00 -17.02 3.66
C ALA A 115 8.25 -17.57 2.42
N PRO A 116 8.81 -17.43 1.21
CA PRO A 116 8.23 -18.02 0.01
C PRO A 116 7.98 -19.51 0.23
N ASP A 117 6.76 -19.96 -0.02
CA ASP A 117 6.39 -21.36 0.08
C ASP A 117 6.81 -22.09 -1.20
N ALA A 118 7.59 -23.16 -1.08
CA ALA A 118 7.98 -23.99 -2.23
C ALA A 118 6.78 -24.63 -2.94
N ALA A 119 5.63 -24.79 -2.25
CA ALA A 119 4.38 -25.26 -2.83
C ALA A 119 3.69 -24.21 -3.72
N TYR A 120 4.09 -22.94 -3.59
CA TYR A 120 3.56 -21.81 -4.33
C TYR A 120 4.71 -21.04 -4.97
N PRO A 121 5.24 -21.51 -6.12
CA PRO A 121 6.33 -20.86 -6.84
C PRO A 121 5.79 -19.62 -7.57
N TRP A 122 5.30 -18.64 -6.81
CA TRP A 122 4.93 -17.34 -7.34
C TRP A 122 6.21 -16.60 -7.74
N PRO A 123 6.21 -15.82 -8.83
CA PRO A 123 7.43 -15.19 -9.34
C PRO A 123 8.00 -14.11 -8.41
N GLY A 124 7.25 -13.74 -7.36
CA GLY A 124 7.69 -12.84 -6.31
C GLY A 124 8.49 -13.58 -5.24
N LYS A 125 9.60 -12.97 -4.79
CA LYS A 125 10.38 -13.41 -3.62
C LYS A 125 9.63 -13.28 -2.28
N THR A 126 8.29 -13.26 -2.28
CA THR A 126 7.47 -12.91 -1.12
C THR A 126 6.44 -14.02 -0.85
N GLY A 127 6.33 -14.44 0.40
CA GLY A 127 5.29 -15.38 0.83
C GLY A 127 3.98 -14.68 1.16
N ARG A 128 3.13 -15.34 1.95
CA ARG A 128 1.83 -14.83 2.43
C ARG A 128 2.00 -13.67 3.41
N TRP A 129 1.04 -12.74 3.41
CA TRP A 129 1.08 -11.56 4.29
C TRP A 129 0.01 -11.70 5.36
N VAL A 130 0.44 -12.10 6.55
CA VAL A 130 -0.45 -12.43 7.66
C VAL A 130 -0.56 -11.24 8.61
N PRO A 131 -1.77 -10.73 8.93
CA PRO A 131 -1.90 -9.67 9.91
C PRO A 131 -1.51 -10.20 11.30
N GLU A 132 -0.59 -9.53 11.98
CA GLU A 132 -0.11 -9.86 13.34
C GLU A 132 -0.72 -8.93 14.38
N ILE A 133 -0.65 -7.62 14.13
CA ILE A 133 -1.11 -6.58 15.05
C ILE A 133 -2.05 -5.65 14.28
N ALA A 134 -3.17 -5.30 14.90
CA ALA A 134 -4.09 -4.30 14.37
C ALA A 134 -4.37 -3.27 15.47
N TYR A 135 -4.19 -1.99 15.14
CA TYR A 135 -4.38 -0.87 16.05
C TYR A 135 -5.26 0.18 15.37
N ALA A 136 -6.25 0.67 16.11
CA ALA A 136 -7.10 1.76 15.69
C ALA A 136 -7.47 2.59 16.93
N ARG A 137 -7.26 3.90 16.85
CA ARG A 137 -7.36 4.79 18.01
C ARG A 137 -8.80 4.88 18.54
N PHE A 138 -9.78 4.85 17.65
CA PHE A 138 -11.20 5.04 17.99
C PHE A 138 -12.02 3.75 18.06
N MET A 139 -11.39 2.57 17.99
CA MET A 139 -12.13 1.32 18.07
C MET A 139 -12.59 1.06 19.51
N MET A 140 -13.89 0.79 19.64
CA MET A 140 -14.52 0.48 20.93
C MET A 140 -14.02 -0.85 21.48
N HIS A 141 -14.08 -1.04 22.80
CA HIS A 141 -13.80 -2.34 23.41
C HIS A 141 -14.70 -3.43 22.80
N GLY A 142 -14.11 -4.57 22.44
CA GLY A 142 -14.83 -5.74 21.91
C GLY A 142 -14.91 -5.84 20.39
N VAL A 143 -14.11 -5.08 19.64
CA VAL A 143 -13.98 -5.27 18.19
C VAL A 143 -12.90 -6.30 17.87
N GLU A 144 -13.23 -7.28 17.03
CA GLU A 144 -12.33 -8.35 16.62
C GLU A 144 -11.21 -7.83 15.69
N LYS A 145 -10.06 -8.50 15.71
CA LYS A 145 -8.88 -8.12 14.91
C LYS A 145 -9.20 -8.06 13.41
N GLU A 146 -9.97 -9.02 12.93
CA GLU A 146 -10.37 -9.15 11.53
C GLU A 146 -11.19 -7.95 11.07
N ASP A 147 -12.03 -7.39 11.94
CA ASP A 147 -12.82 -6.20 11.64
C ASP A 147 -11.94 -4.95 11.57
N ILE A 148 -10.92 -4.85 12.43
CA ILE A 148 -9.92 -3.77 12.35
C ILE A 148 -9.14 -3.87 11.04
N VAL A 149 -8.68 -5.07 10.67
CA VAL A 149 -7.92 -5.31 9.42
C VAL A 149 -8.75 -4.91 8.19
N ARG A 150 -10.04 -5.29 8.16
CA ARG A 150 -10.96 -4.92 7.07
C ARG A 150 -11.21 -3.41 7.03
N PHE A 151 -11.47 -2.80 8.17
CA PHE A 151 -11.71 -1.36 8.27
C PHE A 151 -10.49 -0.56 7.80
N GLN A 152 -9.29 -0.92 8.29
CA GLN A 152 -8.04 -0.31 7.86
C GLN A 152 -7.80 -0.49 6.36
N GLY A 153 -8.01 -1.70 5.82
CA GLY A 153 -7.89 -1.96 4.39
C GLY A 153 -8.79 -1.07 3.55
N GLY A 154 -10.05 -0.89 3.97
CA GLY A 154 -11.01 0.00 3.29
C GLY A 154 -10.58 1.47 3.28
N ILE A 155 -10.21 2.03 4.44
CA ILE A 155 -9.80 3.44 4.52
C ILE A 155 -8.46 3.68 3.81
N PHE A 156 -7.50 2.77 3.96
CA PHE A 156 -6.21 2.87 3.30
C PHE A 156 -6.36 2.87 1.77
N THR A 157 -7.22 1.99 1.25
CA THR A 157 -7.54 1.95 -0.18
C THR A 157 -8.21 3.24 -0.65
N LYS A 158 -9.12 3.82 0.14
CA LYS A 158 -9.72 5.13 -0.16
C LYS A 158 -8.66 6.24 -0.19
N ALA A 159 -7.71 6.24 0.74
CA ALA A 159 -6.58 7.19 0.74
C ALA A 159 -5.74 7.08 -0.54
N ILE A 160 -5.55 5.86 -1.05
CA ILE A 160 -4.86 5.61 -2.33
C ILE A 160 -5.65 6.17 -3.52
N TRP A 161 -6.97 6.02 -3.52
CA TRP A 161 -7.83 6.61 -4.54
C TRP A 161 -7.68 8.14 -4.59
N TRP A 162 -7.69 8.79 -3.42
CA TRP A 162 -7.46 10.24 -3.33
C TRP A 162 -6.06 10.64 -3.80
N HIS A 163 -5.04 9.86 -3.43
CA HIS A 163 -3.68 10.08 -3.92
C HIS A 163 -3.63 9.96 -5.45
N LYS A 164 -4.32 9.00 -6.07
CA LYS A 164 -4.39 8.90 -7.54
C LYS A 164 -5.04 10.13 -8.16
N HIS A 165 -6.14 10.60 -7.57
CA HIS A 165 -6.92 11.72 -8.10
C HIS A 165 -6.17 13.06 -7.98
N TYR A 166 -5.56 13.34 -6.83
CA TYR A 166 -4.90 14.61 -6.55
C TYR A 166 -3.37 14.60 -6.71
N LYS A 167 -2.78 13.44 -7.02
CA LYS A 167 -1.32 13.17 -7.05
C LYS A 167 -0.58 13.86 -5.90
N PHE A 168 -1.02 13.60 -4.67
CA PHE A 168 -0.34 14.13 -3.48
C PHE A 168 1.16 13.80 -3.50
N PRO A 169 2.03 14.67 -2.95
CA PRO A 169 3.46 14.38 -2.86
C PRO A 169 3.72 13.06 -2.14
N VAL A 170 4.80 12.38 -2.53
CA VAL A 170 5.27 11.19 -1.84
C VAL A 170 6.70 11.36 -1.38
N SER A 171 7.02 10.77 -0.24
CA SER A 171 8.40 10.52 0.18
C SER A 171 8.64 9.03 0.14
N VAL A 172 9.74 8.63 -0.48
CA VAL A 172 10.18 7.24 -0.56
C VAL A 172 11.64 7.16 -0.15
N ASP A 173 11.97 6.23 0.72
CA ASP A 173 13.35 5.92 1.11
C ASP A 173 13.48 4.42 1.35
N TRP A 174 14.68 3.87 1.13
CA TRP A 174 14.96 2.48 1.43
C TRP A 174 16.44 2.29 1.80
N SER A 175 16.72 1.22 2.55
CA SER A 175 18.07 0.89 2.98
C SER A 175 18.99 0.63 1.79
N GLY A 176 20.17 1.24 1.77
CA GLY A 176 21.13 1.11 0.67
C GLY A 176 20.88 2.04 -0.51
N MET A 177 19.90 2.95 -0.43
CA MET A 177 19.70 4.01 -1.43
C MET A 177 20.87 5.01 -1.40
N THR A 178 21.46 5.27 -2.57
CA THR A 178 22.51 6.29 -2.70
C THR A 178 21.91 7.71 -2.75
N PRO A 179 22.69 8.76 -2.40
CA PRO A 179 22.24 10.15 -2.51
C PRO A 179 21.74 10.52 -3.90
N GLU A 180 22.43 10.07 -4.96
CA GLU A 180 22.06 10.36 -6.35
C GLU A 180 20.69 9.76 -6.67
N LYS A 181 20.40 8.55 -6.16
CA LYS A 181 19.12 7.88 -6.37
C LYS A 181 17.99 8.59 -5.63
N ARG A 182 18.27 9.08 -4.44
CA ARG A 182 17.33 9.90 -3.65
C ARG A 182 16.97 11.19 -4.39
N ASP A 183 17.96 11.87 -4.95
CA ASP A 183 17.74 13.08 -5.74
C ASP A 183 16.94 12.79 -7.03
N GLU A 184 17.23 11.68 -7.70
CA GLU A 184 16.46 11.20 -8.86
C GLU A 184 14.99 10.94 -8.51
N LEU A 185 14.71 10.34 -7.35
CA LEU A 185 13.34 10.12 -6.85
C LEU A 185 12.64 11.44 -6.53
N LYS A 186 13.32 12.35 -5.85
CA LYS A 186 12.75 13.66 -5.52
C LYS A 186 12.37 14.43 -6.78
N LYS A 187 13.28 14.49 -7.77
CA LYS A 187 13.04 15.15 -9.04
C LYS A 187 11.88 14.52 -9.81
N TRP A 188 11.83 13.19 -9.87
CA TRP A 188 10.73 12.47 -10.51
C TRP A 188 9.37 12.78 -9.86
N ASP A 189 9.29 12.83 -8.52
CA ASP A 189 8.02 13.18 -7.85
C ASP A 189 7.61 14.64 -8.12
N GLU A 190 8.56 15.57 -8.14
CA GLU A 190 8.31 16.96 -8.52
C GLU A 190 7.75 17.08 -9.95
N GLU A 191 8.33 16.35 -10.92
CA GLU A 191 7.86 16.30 -12.31
C GLU A 191 6.46 15.67 -12.42
N ARG A 192 6.23 14.54 -11.73
CA ARG A 192 4.93 13.86 -11.65
C ARG A 192 3.82 14.79 -11.14
N ARG A 193 4.13 15.60 -10.13
CA ARG A 193 3.20 16.60 -9.56
C ARG A 193 2.97 17.77 -10.49
N ALA A 194 4.01 18.28 -11.15
CA ALA A 194 3.88 19.39 -12.08
C ALA A 194 2.95 19.08 -13.27
N ALA A 195 2.89 17.82 -13.69
CA ALA A 195 2.02 17.37 -14.77
C ALA A 195 0.52 17.57 -14.49
N LEU A 196 0.07 17.66 -13.23
CA LEU A 196 -1.33 17.99 -12.90
C LEU A 196 -1.70 19.45 -13.15
N LYS A 197 -0.77 20.38 -12.96
CA LYS A 197 -1.06 21.81 -13.12
C LYS A 197 -1.25 22.21 -14.59
N ARG A 198 -0.94 21.29 -15.51
CA ARG A 198 -0.99 21.48 -16.97
C ARG A 198 -2.12 20.70 -17.64
N SER A 199 -2.88 19.89 -16.90
CA SER A 199 -4.02 19.10 -17.36
C SER A 199 -5.32 19.67 -16.82
#